data_AF-A0A354FIA0-F1
#
_entry.id   AF-A0A354FIA0-F1
#
_cell.length_a   1.000
_cell.length_b   1.000
_cell.length_c   1.000
_cell.angle_alpha   90.00
_cell.angle_beta   90.00
_cell.angle_gamma   90.00
#
_symmetry.space_group_name_H-M   'P 1'
#
loop_
_entity.id
_entity.type
_entity.pdbx_description
1 polymer ?
#
loop_
_entity_poly.entity_id
_entity_poly.type
_entity_poly.pdbx_seq_one_letter_code
_entity_poly.pdbx_strand_id
1 'polypeptide(L)' 'MLANRADGPDKVLDVVEERAPEGFATIEDILSHKELEQTAQAYKQLAGFDVESLNARPSIVRNGYPCIEDGA' A
#
# COMPACT_ATOMS: atom_id res chain seq x y z
N MET A 1 -7.48 -3.13 14.36
CA MET A 1 -6.30 -2.27 14.11
C MET A 1 -5.00 -3.07 14.28
N LEU A 2 -4.78 -4.12 13.47
CA LEU A 2 -3.51 -4.88 13.47
C LEU A 2 -2.83 -4.93 12.10
N ALA A 3 -3.54 -4.66 11.00
CA ALA A 3 -2.98 -4.74 9.65
C ALA A 3 -1.72 -3.87 9.46
N ASN A 4 -1.58 -2.76 10.19
CA ASN A 4 -0.44 -1.85 10.06
C ASN A 4 0.74 -2.20 10.99
N ARG A 5 0.58 -3.12 11.95
CA ARG A 5 1.63 -3.50 12.94
C ARG A 5 1.87 -5.02 13.05
N ALA A 6 1.21 -5.81 12.21
CA ALA A 6 1.37 -7.26 12.13
C ALA A 6 2.05 -7.61 10.79
N ASP A 7 1.49 -8.54 9.99
CA ASP A 7 1.87 -8.84 8.59
C ASP A 7 1.61 -7.66 7.60
N GLY A 8 1.82 -6.44 8.06
CA GLY A 8 1.64 -5.20 7.32
C GLY A 8 2.92 -4.77 6.61
N PRO A 9 3.26 -3.47 6.63
CA PRO A 9 4.48 -3.00 6.00
C PRO A 9 5.74 -3.50 6.72
N ASP A 10 5.64 -3.85 8.01
CA ASP A 10 6.79 -4.25 8.85
C ASP A 10 7.44 -5.57 8.38
N LYS A 11 6.71 -6.43 7.66
CA LYS A 11 7.25 -7.68 7.08
C LYS A 11 8.48 -7.44 6.22
N VAL A 12 8.53 -6.32 5.50
CA VAL A 12 9.68 -5.98 4.66
C VAL A 12 10.90 -5.65 5.50
N LEU A 13 10.70 -5.12 6.71
CA LEU A 13 11.78 -4.76 7.62
C LEU A 13 12.45 -6.01 8.17
N ASP A 14 11.67 -7.04 8.56
CA ASP A 14 12.21 -8.33 8.99
C ASP A 14 13.08 -8.98 7.90
N VAL A 15 12.60 -8.94 6.65
CA VAL A 15 13.34 -9.48 5.49
C VAL A 15 14.64 -8.70 5.26
N VAL A 16 14.62 -7.38 5.42
CA VAL A 16 15.81 -6.54 5.29
C VAL A 16 16.80 -6.81 6.43
N GLU A 17 16.32 -6.94 7.67
CA GLU A 17 17.16 -7.25 8.83
C GLU A 17 17.89 -8.60 8.65
N GLU A 18 17.18 -9.63 8.16
CA GLU A 18 17.76 -10.94 7.91
C GLU A 18 18.80 -10.92 6.77
N ARG A 19 18.53 -10.19 5.69
CA ARG A 19 19.38 -10.17 4.48
C ARG A 19 20.55 -9.19 4.56
N ALA A 20 20.47 -8.18 5.42
CA ALA A 20 21.46 -7.12 5.53
C ALA A 20 21.95 -6.89 6.97
N PRO A 21 22.47 -7.93 7.66
CA PRO A 21 22.92 -7.80 9.05
C PRO A 21 24.05 -6.78 9.23
N GLU A 22 24.84 -6.54 8.18
CA GLU A 22 25.95 -5.57 8.15
C GLU A 22 25.56 -4.26 7.44
N GLY A 23 24.27 -4.07 7.13
CA GLY A 23 23.77 -2.96 6.33
C GLY A 23 23.92 -3.17 4.82
N PHE A 24 23.53 -2.14 4.06
CA PHE A 24 23.52 -2.12 2.60
C PHE A 24 23.66 -0.67 2.09
N ALA A 25 24.04 -0.48 0.83
CA ALA A 25 24.17 0.86 0.23
C ALA A 25 22.86 1.31 -0.44
N THR A 26 22.20 0.40 -1.15
CA THR A 26 20.92 0.62 -1.84
C THR A 26 19.97 -0.55 -1.58
N ILE A 27 18.66 -0.30 -1.58
CA ILE A 27 17.67 -1.35 -1.25
C ILE A 27 17.68 -2.47 -2.31
N GLU A 28 18.04 -2.12 -3.54
CA GLU A 28 18.18 -3.04 -4.68
C GLU A 28 19.30 -4.07 -4.48
N ASP A 29 20.24 -3.82 -3.56
CA ASP A 29 21.29 -4.78 -3.21
C ASP A 29 20.73 -6.02 -2.49
N ILE A 30 19.54 -5.92 -1.90
CA ILE A 30 18.94 -6.96 -1.04
C ILE A 30 17.50 -7.34 -1.41
N LEU A 31 16.79 -6.44 -2.12
CA LEU A 31 15.43 -6.65 -2.60
C LEU A 31 15.30 -6.11 -4.02
N SER A 32 14.93 -6.97 -4.96
CA SER A 32 14.59 -6.53 -6.30
C SER A 32 13.36 -5.63 -6.30
N HIS A 33 13.24 -4.78 -7.32
CA HIS A 33 12.05 -3.94 -7.50
C HIS A 33 10.76 -4.77 -7.51
N LYS A 34 10.80 -5.97 -8.08
CA LYS A 34 9.68 -6.90 -8.10
C LYS A 34 9.28 -7.37 -6.69
N GLU A 35 10.23 -7.69 -5.82
CA GLU A 35 9.95 -8.09 -4.43
C GLU A 35 9.37 -6.93 -3.62
N LEU A 36 9.87 -5.71 -3.85
CA LEU A 36 9.33 -4.50 -3.23
C LEU A 36 7.87 -4.26 -3.66
N GLU A 37 7.60 -4.40 -4.96
CA GLU A 37 6.25 -4.23 -5.51
C GLU A 37 5.28 -5.30 -4.99
N GLN A 38 5.71 -6.56 -4.94
CA GLN A 38 4.91 -7.66 -4.39
C GLN A 38 4.56 -7.42 -2.91
N THR A 39 5.54 -6.98 -2.11
CA THR A 39 5.32 -6.66 -0.70
C THR A 39 4.33 -5.50 -0.54
N ALA A 40 4.49 -4.43 -1.33
CA ALA A 40 3.58 -3.30 -1.33
C ALA A 40 2.15 -3.67 -1.76
N GLN A 41 2.02 -4.52 -2.79
CA GLN A 41 0.72 -4.96 -3.29
C GLN A 41 -0.03 -5.83 -2.27
N ALA A 42 0.67 -6.78 -1.63
CA ALA A 42 0.10 -7.61 -0.58
C ALA A 42 -0.44 -6.75 0.58
N TYR A 43 0.33 -5.74 1.00
CA TYR A 43 -0.12 -4.83 2.05
C TYR A 43 -1.32 -3.97 1.62
N LYS A 44 -1.33 -3.43 0.39
CA LYS A 44 -2.48 -2.66 -0.12
C LYS A 44 -3.77 -3.47 -0.07
N GLN A 45 -3.72 -4.75 -0.44
CA GLN A 45 -4.87 -5.65 -0.35
C GLN A 45 -5.29 -5.86 1.12
N LEU A 46 -4.35 -6.21 1.99
CA LEU A 46 -4.62 -6.45 3.41
C LEU A 46 -5.21 -5.23 4.13
N ALA A 47 -4.67 -4.05 3.85
CA ALA A 47 -5.12 -2.79 4.45
C ALA A 47 -6.38 -2.21 3.78
N GLY A 48 -6.88 -2.83 2.71
CA GLY A 48 -8.07 -2.40 1.99
C GLY A 48 -7.86 -1.14 1.13
N PHE A 49 -6.61 -0.87 0.74
CA PHE A 49 -6.16 0.18 -0.18
C PHE A 49 -5.89 -0.32 -1.61
N ASP A 50 -6.22 -1.57 -1.90
CA ASP A 50 -6.17 -2.09 -3.26
C ASP A 50 -7.05 -1.26 -4.20
N VAL A 51 -6.48 -0.83 -5.32
CA VAL A 51 -7.09 0.16 -6.23
C VAL A 51 -8.37 -0.38 -6.86
N GLU A 52 -8.33 -1.63 -7.32
CA GLU A 52 -9.51 -2.28 -7.92
C GLU A 52 -10.63 -2.39 -6.90
N SER A 53 -10.31 -2.87 -5.70
CA SER A 53 -11.25 -2.98 -4.59
C SER A 53 -11.82 -1.62 -4.18
N LEU A 54 -11.03 -0.55 -4.19
CA LEU A 54 -11.49 0.80 -3.86
C LEU A 54 -12.44 1.35 -4.92
N ASN A 55 -12.10 1.19 -6.20
CA ASN A 55 -12.91 1.67 -7.32
C ASN A 55 -14.24 0.93 -7.44
N ALA A 56 -14.30 -0.33 -7.01
CA ALA A 56 -15.52 -1.13 -7.01
C ALA A 56 -16.47 -0.83 -5.83
N ARG A 57 -16.02 -0.07 -4.80
CA ARG A 57 -16.85 0.25 -3.64
C ARG A 57 -17.93 1.27 -4.00
N PRO A 58 -19.15 1.15 -3.45
CA PRO A 58 -20.16 2.18 -3.57
C PRO A 58 -19.64 3.53 -3.08
N SER A 59 -20.04 4.61 -3.75
CA SER A 59 -19.72 5.96 -3.31
C SER A 59 -20.21 6.20 -1.88
N ILE A 60 -19.32 6.69 -1.02
CA ILE A 60 -19.67 7.10 0.35
C ILE A 60 -20.39 8.46 0.39
N VAL A 61 -20.32 9.23 -0.69
CA VAL A 61 -21.10 10.47 -0.82
C VAL A 61 -22.48 10.13 -1.36
N ARG A 62 -23.51 10.54 -0.62
CA ARG A 62 -24.89 10.46 -1.11
C ARG A 62 -25.01 11.37 -2.33
N ASN A 63 -25.22 10.78 -3.49
CA ASN A 63 -25.42 11.51 -4.73
C ASN A 63 -26.62 12.46 -4.55
N GLY A 64 -26.38 13.77 -4.53
CA GLY A 64 -27.40 14.75 -4.13
C GLY A 64 -26.90 16.16 -3.88
N TYR A 65 -25.59 16.40 -3.79
CA TYR A 65 -25.05 17.75 -3.92
C TYR A 65 -24.81 18.02 -5.40
N PRO A 66 -25.60 18.88 -6.06
CA PRO A 66 -25.29 19.26 -7.43
C PRO A 66 -23.90 19.87 -7.45
N CYS A 67 -23.07 19.44 -8.40
CA CYS A 67 -21.88 20.19 -8.78
C CYS A 67 -22.36 21.60 -9.10
N ILE A 68 -21.85 22.60 -8.38
CA ILE A 68 -22.03 24.00 -8.74
C ILE A 68 -21.36 24.17 -10.10
N GLU A 69 -22.15 24.19 -11.17
CA GLU A 69 -21.66 24.60 -12.48
C GLU A 69 -21.38 26.10 -12.39
N ASP A 70 -20.10 26.46 -12.42
CA ASP A 70 -19.67 27.85 -12.43
C ASP A 70 -20.38 28.59 -13.57
N GLY A 71 -21.03 29.68 -13.20
CA GLY A 71 -21.88 30.49 -14.06
C GLY A 71 -21.14 31.02 -15.30
N ALA A 72 -21.95 31.17 -16.36
CA ALA A 72 -21.61 31.79 -17.63
C ALA A 72 -20.99 33.19 -17.52
#